data_AF-A1IIC7-F1
#
_entry.id   AF-A1IIC7-F1
#
_cell.length_a   1.000
_cell.length_b   1.000
_cell.length_c   1.000
_cell.angle_alpha   90.00
_cell.angle_beta   90.00
_cell.angle_gamma   90.00
#
_symmetry.space_group_name_H-M   'P 1'
#
loop_
_entity.id
_entity.type
_entity.pdbx_description
1 polymer ?
#
loop_
_entity_poly.entity_id
_entity_poly.type
_entity_poly.pdbx_seq_one_letter_code
_entity_poly.pdbx_strand_id
1 'polypeptide(L)'
;MAFKTCAFTKSWLVVAVIVMCLCTGYYCQCTGGTDCTSCTSACTSCANCPNAQTCTNSGNCVNAQTCTTSTNCNRATTCTNSQDCFAATTCTSSSNCYTATTCTDSTNCYAATTCTNSTGCPGYEVLLLSKIIEHDD
;
A
#
# COMPACT_ATOMS: atom_id res chain seq x y z
N MET A 1 0.65 33.12 38.18
CA MET A 1 0.74 32.05 39.19
C MET A 1 2.08 31.36 38.99
N ALA A 2 2.96 31.43 40.00
CA ALA A 2 4.34 31.00 39.91
C ALA A 2 4.47 29.46 39.83
N PHE A 3 5.07 28.94 38.77
CA PHE A 3 5.47 27.53 38.69
C PHE A 3 6.77 27.36 39.48
N LYS A 4 6.61 26.90 40.71
CA LYS A 4 7.69 26.50 41.62
C LYS A 4 8.34 25.24 41.02
N THR A 5 9.58 25.35 40.56
CA THR A 5 10.37 24.22 40.07
C THR A 5 10.75 23.31 41.24
N CYS A 6 9.87 22.35 41.54
CA CYS A 6 10.19 21.26 42.46
C CYS A 6 11.26 20.38 41.81
N ALA A 7 12.38 20.20 42.52
CA ALA A 7 13.53 19.41 42.10
C ALA A 7 13.09 18.01 41.62
N PHE A 8 13.08 17.81 40.30
CA PHE A 8 12.89 16.51 39.68
C PHE A 8 14.12 15.66 39.97
N THR A 9 14.03 14.74 40.94
CA THR A 9 15.03 13.69 41.12
C THR A 9 15.15 12.91 39.81
N LYS A 10 16.39 12.61 39.38
CA LYS A 10 16.71 11.86 38.14
C LYS A 10 15.78 10.66 37.89
N SER A 11 15.33 9.99 38.95
CA SER A 11 14.41 8.85 38.90
C SER A 11 13.03 9.18 38.31
N TRP A 12 12.46 10.37 38.52
CA TRP A 12 11.15 10.73 37.97
C TRP A 12 11.23 11.01 36.46
N LEU A 13 12.35 11.59 36.00
CA LEU A 13 12.63 11.77 34.57
C LEU A 13 12.78 10.42 33.84
N VAL A 14 13.43 9.45 34.48
CA VAL A 14 13.54 8.07 33.97
C VAL A 14 12.17 7.39 33.88
N VAL A 15 11.33 7.49 34.91
CA VAL A 15 9.97 6.92 34.89
C VAL A 15 9.11 7.58 33.81
N ALA A 16 9.17 8.90 33.63
CA ALA A 16 8.42 9.60 32.59
C ALA A 16 8.86 9.20 31.17
N VAL A 17 10.17 9.04 30.94
CA VAL A 17 10.71 8.56 29.65
C VAL A 17 10.31 7.12 29.39
N ILE A 18 10.36 6.25 30.40
CA ILE A 18 9.92 4.86 30.28
C ILE A 18 8.42 4.79 29.99
N VAL A 19 7.59 5.57 30.67
CA VAL A 19 6.14 5.61 30.41
C VAL A 19 5.84 6.16 29.01
N MET A 20 6.52 7.23 28.55
CA MET A 20 6.37 7.71 27.18
C MET A 20 6.80 6.67 26.14
N CYS A 21 7.91 5.96 26.39
CA CYS A 21 8.45 4.93 25.49
C CYS A 21 7.58 3.67 25.45
N LEU A 22 7.00 3.29 26.59
CA LEU A 22 6.04 2.19 26.69
C LEU A 22 4.68 2.58 26.09
N CYS A 23 4.24 3.83 26.25
CA CYS A 23 3.06 4.34 25.57
C CYS A 23 3.28 4.36 24.06
N THR A 24 4.40 4.89 23.54
CA THR A 24 4.68 4.84 22.10
C THR A 24 4.80 3.41 21.57
N GLY A 25 5.41 2.48 22.31
CA GLY A 25 5.44 1.06 21.94
C GLY A 25 4.06 0.39 21.93
N TYR A 26 3.18 0.76 22.87
CA TYR A 26 1.82 0.19 22.98
C TYR A 26 0.83 0.79 21.97
N TYR A 27 1.01 2.05 21.56
CA TYR A 27 0.20 2.72 20.53
C TYR A 27 0.74 2.54 19.10
N CYS A 28 1.93 1.95 18.91
CA CYS A 28 2.48 1.57 17.61
C CYS A 28 2.05 0.15 17.20
N GLN A 29 0.76 -0.16 17.32
CA GLN A 29 0.25 -1.41 16.76
C GLN A 29 0.09 -1.24 15.24
N CYS A 30 1.07 -1.74 14.49
CA CYS A 30 1.01 -1.80 13.03
C CYS A 30 0.46 -3.12 12.51
N THR A 31 -0.30 -3.80 13.36
CA THR A 31 -0.92 -5.08 13.05
C THR A 31 -2.30 -5.14 13.69
N GLY A 32 -3.34 -5.28 12.87
CA GLY A 32 -4.71 -5.29 13.34
C GLY A 32 -5.25 -3.88 13.64
N GLY A 33 -6.58 -3.76 13.63
CA GLY A 33 -7.28 -2.55 14.05
C GLY A 33 -7.77 -1.67 12.90
N THR A 34 -8.39 -0.55 13.27
CA THR A 34 -9.02 0.37 12.31
C THR A 34 -8.12 1.53 11.93
N ASP A 35 -7.19 1.94 12.80
CA ASP A 35 -6.34 3.09 12.57
C ASP A 35 -4.88 2.81 12.94
N CYS A 36 -4.02 2.79 11.92
CA CYS A 36 -2.59 2.58 12.00
C CYS A 36 -1.84 3.76 11.39
N THR A 37 -2.38 4.98 11.50
CA THR A 37 -1.78 6.20 10.95
C THR A 37 -0.36 6.47 11.46
N SER A 38 0.00 5.98 12.66
CA SER A 38 1.37 6.10 13.21
C SER A 38 2.39 5.19 12.52
N CYS A 39 1.94 4.21 11.73
CA CYS A 39 2.80 3.21 11.12
C CYS A 39 3.44 3.73 9.84
N THR A 40 4.78 3.80 9.85
CA THR A 40 5.57 4.31 8.73
C THR A 40 6.31 3.21 7.98
N SER A 41 6.61 2.08 8.61
CA SER A 41 7.36 0.99 7.99
C SER A 41 6.45 -0.02 7.29
N ALA A 42 5.84 -0.92 8.06
CA ALA A 42 4.93 -1.96 7.57
C ALA A 42 3.60 -1.87 8.31
N CYS A 43 2.51 -2.12 7.60
CA CYS A 43 1.16 -2.12 8.15
C CYS A 43 0.40 -3.36 7.70
N THR A 44 -0.02 -4.17 8.66
CA THR A 44 -0.61 -5.48 8.40
C THR A 44 -2.02 -5.58 8.96
N SER A 45 -2.98 -6.06 8.18
CA SER A 45 -4.35 -6.32 8.65
C SER A 45 -5.01 -5.10 9.33
N CYS A 46 -4.78 -3.90 8.79
CA CYS A 46 -5.30 -2.67 9.36
C CYS A 46 -6.04 -1.83 8.33
N ALA A 47 -7.17 -1.24 8.73
CA ALA A 47 -8.05 -0.56 7.79
C ALA A 47 -7.48 0.79 7.28
N ASN A 48 -6.61 1.44 8.05
CA ASN A 48 -6.09 2.76 7.70
C ASN A 48 -4.57 2.85 7.92
N CYS A 49 -3.80 2.76 6.84
CA CYS A 49 -2.33 2.78 6.83
C CYS A 49 -1.74 3.87 5.91
N PRO A 50 -2.11 5.16 6.08
CA PRO A 50 -1.75 6.21 5.12
C PRO A 50 -0.25 6.46 4.99
N ASN A 51 0.54 6.17 6.04
CA ASN A 51 1.96 6.52 6.10
C ASN A 51 2.91 5.33 5.93
N ALA A 52 2.37 4.10 5.82
CA ALA A 52 3.19 2.90 5.77
C ALA A 52 3.88 2.74 4.42
N GLN A 53 5.15 2.34 4.40
CA GLN A 53 5.89 2.02 3.17
C GLN A 53 5.45 0.67 2.57
N THR A 54 5.02 -0.27 3.41
CA THR A 54 4.53 -1.58 2.99
C THR A 54 3.17 -1.86 3.62
N CYS A 55 2.23 -2.31 2.80
CA CYS A 55 0.91 -2.74 3.24
C CYS A 55 0.63 -4.20 2.88
N THR A 56 0.13 -4.95 3.86
CA THR A 56 -0.30 -6.33 3.69
C THR A 56 -1.68 -6.52 4.30
N ASN A 57 -2.67 -6.92 3.50
CA ASN A 57 -4.05 -7.09 3.98
C ASN A 57 -4.62 -5.82 4.62
N SER A 58 -4.31 -4.65 4.06
CA SER A 58 -4.58 -3.35 4.70
C SER A 58 -5.31 -2.37 3.78
N GLY A 59 -5.90 -1.34 4.37
CA GLY A 59 -6.61 -0.27 3.65
C GLY A 59 -5.94 1.11 3.77
N ASN A 60 -6.33 2.02 2.89
CA ASN A 60 -5.81 3.40 2.81
C ASN A 60 -4.28 3.46 2.74
N CYS A 61 -3.68 2.62 1.89
CA CYS A 61 -2.23 2.50 1.75
C CYS A 61 -1.64 3.55 0.80
N VAL A 62 -2.00 4.81 1.00
CA VAL A 62 -1.80 5.90 0.04
C VAL A 62 -0.32 6.12 -0.29
N ASN A 63 0.56 6.02 0.71
CA ASN A 63 2.01 6.22 0.56
C ASN A 63 2.82 4.92 0.53
N ALA A 64 2.16 3.77 0.47
CA ALA A 64 2.88 2.50 0.37
C ALA A 64 3.62 2.42 -0.96
N GLN A 65 4.86 1.93 -0.93
CA GLN A 65 5.63 1.55 -2.10
C GLN A 65 5.28 0.13 -2.54
N THR A 66 4.91 -0.73 -1.60
CA THR A 66 4.49 -2.11 -1.88
C THR A 66 3.15 -2.40 -1.24
N CYS A 67 2.22 -2.92 -2.04
CA CYS A 67 0.91 -3.38 -1.60
C CYS A 67 0.69 -4.86 -1.92
N THR A 68 0.27 -5.62 -0.92
CA THR A 68 -0.18 -7.00 -1.06
C THR A 68 -1.56 -7.15 -0.45
N THR A 69 -2.54 -7.63 -1.23
CA THR A 69 -3.93 -7.81 -0.77
C THR A 69 -4.48 -6.54 -0.10
N SER A 70 -4.24 -5.37 -0.70
CA SER A 70 -4.51 -4.07 -0.06
C SER A 70 -5.27 -3.11 -0.99
N THR A 71 -5.82 -2.03 -0.44
CA THR A 71 -6.61 -1.03 -1.20
C THR A 71 -6.07 0.39 -1.03
N ASN A 72 -6.45 1.29 -1.95
CA ASN A 72 -5.99 2.69 -1.99
C ASN A 72 -4.45 2.80 -2.11
N CYS A 73 -3.85 1.96 -2.96
CA CYS A 73 -2.41 1.84 -3.16
C CYS A 73 -1.85 2.85 -4.18
N ASN A 74 -2.28 4.10 -4.06
CA ASN A 74 -2.16 5.12 -5.11
C ASN A 74 -0.71 5.36 -5.58
N ARG A 75 0.26 5.23 -4.66
CA ARG A 75 1.69 5.50 -4.92
C ARG A 75 2.55 4.22 -4.95
N ALA A 76 1.94 3.05 -4.82
CA ALA A 76 2.69 1.81 -4.82
C ALA A 76 3.40 1.62 -6.15
N THR A 77 4.69 1.25 -6.12
CA THR A 77 5.43 0.84 -7.31
C THR A 77 5.12 -0.61 -7.66
N THR A 78 4.79 -1.42 -6.65
CA THR A 78 4.45 -2.84 -6.82
C THR A 78 3.12 -3.15 -6.14
N CYS A 79 2.20 -3.74 -6.90
CA CYS A 79 0.91 -4.20 -6.41
C CYS A 79 0.71 -5.69 -6.69
N THR A 80 0.29 -6.42 -5.67
CA THR A 80 -0.12 -7.83 -5.78
C THR A 80 -1.49 -8.00 -5.14
N ASN A 81 -2.47 -8.54 -5.87
CA ASN A 81 -3.85 -8.69 -5.38
C ASN A 81 -4.44 -7.39 -4.80
N SER A 82 -4.12 -6.23 -5.37
CA SER A 82 -4.39 -4.93 -4.76
C SER A 82 -5.16 -3.99 -5.70
N GLN A 83 -5.81 -2.99 -5.11
CA GLN A 83 -6.66 -2.03 -5.82
C GLN A 83 -6.08 -0.61 -5.78
N ASP A 84 -6.46 0.20 -6.77
CA ASP A 84 -6.06 1.62 -6.88
C ASP A 84 -4.55 1.82 -7.05
N CYS A 85 -3.95 0.97 -7.88
CA CYS A 85 -2.51 0.92 -8.14
C CYS A 85 -2.05 1.91 -9.22
N PHE A 86 -2.47 3.17 -9.09
CA PHE A 86 -2.37 4.16 -10.17
C PHE A 86 -0.94 4.44 -10.65
N ALA A 87 0.03 4.40 -9.74
CA ALA A 87 1.45 4.67 -10.02
C ALA A 87 2.32 3.40 -10.09
N ALA A 88 1.72 2.21 -10.08
CA ALA A 88 2.48 0.98 -10.10
C ALA A 88 3.27 0.83 -11.39
N THR A 89 4.50 0.33 -11.29
CA THR A 89 5.30 -0.16 -12.43
C THR A 89 4.98 -1.62 -12.70
N THR A 90 4.64 -2.37 -11.66
CA THR A 90 4.31 -3.80 -11.73
C THR A 90 2.99 -4.08 -11.03
N CYS A 91 2.08 -4.74 -11.75
CA CYS A 91 0.80 -5.22 -11.24
C CYS A 91 0.62 -6.72 -11.47
N THR A 92 0.25 -7.42 -10.41
CA THR A 92 -0.16 -8.83 -10.45
C THR A 92 -1.53 -8.97 -9.81
N SER A 93 -2.50 -9.53 -10.53
CA SER A 93 -3.87 -9.74 -10.04
C SER A 93 -4.49 -8.47 -9.43
N SER A 94 -4.20 -7.31 -10.02
CA SER A 94 -4.49 -5.98 -9.43
C SER A 94 -5.31 -5.11 -10.40
N SER A 95 -5.85 -4.00 -9.90
CA SER A 95 -6.64 -3.07 -10.71
C SER A 95 -6.12 -1.64 -10.67
N ASN A 96 -6.57 -0.85 -11.65
CA ASN A 96 -6.21 0.56 -11.81
C ASN A 96 -4.70 0.78 -12.07
N CYS A 97 -4.10 -0.12 -12.85
CA CYS A 97 -2.67 -0.18 -13.14
C CYS A 97 -2.24 0.75 -14.29
N TYR A 98 -2.68 2.01 -14.26
CA TYR A 98 -2.62 2.91 -15.41
C TYR A 98 -1.21 3.13 -15.95
N THR A 99 -0.20 3.16 -15.07
CA THR A 99 1.21 3.39 -15.43
C THR A 99 2.07 2.12 -15.46
N ALA A 100 1.48 0.94 -15.23
CA ALA A 100 2.26 -0.29 -15.11
C ALA A 100 2.89 -0.65 -16.45
N THR A 101 4.20 -0.93 -16.44
CA THR A 101 4.93 -1.45 -17.60
C THR A 101 4.75 -2.96 -17.73
N THR A 102 4.49 -3.63 -16.60
CA THR A 102 4.21 -5.07 -16.53
C THR A 102 2.88 -5.33 -15.82
N CYS A 103 1.99 -6.04 -16.51
CA CYS A 103 0.72 -6.50 -15.97
C CYS A 103 0.52 -8.00 -16.16
N THR A 104 0.11 -8.67 -15.08
CA THR A 104 -0.30 -10.08 -15.08
C THR A 104 -1.67 -10.19 -14.40
N ASP A 105 -2.66 -10.79 -15.06
CA ASP A 105 -4.03 -10.96 -14.57
C ASP A 105 -4.65 -9.66 -13.99
N SER A 106 -4.31 -8.51 -14.58
CA SER A 106 -4.62 -7.18 -14.04
C SER A 106 -5.48 -6.36 -15.00
N THR A 107 -6.02 -5.25 -14.50
CA THR A 107 -6.91 -4.37 -15.29
C THR A 107 -6.42 -2.93 -15.36
N ASN A 108 -6.81 -2.25 -16.43
CA ASN A 108 -6.47 -0.86 -16.73
C ASN A 108 -4.96 -0.62 -16.97
N CYS A 109 -4.33 -1.50 -17.73
CA CYS A 109 -2.89 -1.52 -17.99
C CYS A 109 -2.45 -0.66 -19.18
N TYR A 110 -2.88 0.60 -19.22
CA TYR A 110 -2.78 1.47 -20.41
C TYR A 110 -1.35 1.75 -20.90
N ALA A 111 -0.34 1.63 -20.03
CA ALA A 111 1.06 1.84 -20.35
C ALA A 111 1.90 0.54 -20.48
N ALA A 112 1.26 -0.63 -20.42
CA ALA A 112 1.98 -1.90 -20.31
C ALA A 112 2.70 -2.28 -21.61
N THR A 113 4.00 -2.57 -21.52
CA THR A 113 4.78 -3.20 -22.58
C THR A 113 4.75 -4.72 -22.49
N THR A 114 4.53 -5.24 -21.28
CA THR A 114 4.35 -6.67 -21.00
C THR A 114 2.98 -6.87 -20.39
N CYS A 115 2.14 -7.66 -21.06
CA CYS A 115 0.75 -7.84 -20.68
C CYS A 115 0.35 -9.32 -20.82
N THR A 116 0.03 -9.96 -19.70
CA THR A 116 -0.40 -11.36 -19.64
C THR A 116 -1.79 -11.41 -19.01
N ASN A 117 -2.77 -11.97 -19.74
CA ASN A 117 -4.15 -12.13 -19.27
C ASN A 117 -4.75 -10.84 -18.65
N SER A 118 -4.35 -9.68 -19.14
CA SER A 118 -4.71 -8.38 -18.56
C SER A 118 -5.50 -7.55 -19.56
N THR A 119 -6.30 -6.61 -19.05
CA THR A 119 -7.14 -5.73 -19.88
C THR A 119 -6.61 -4.30 -19.88
N GLY A 120 -6.93 -3.56 -20.94
CA GLY A 120 -6.51 -2.17 -21.10
C GLY A 120 -5.06 -2.01 -21.58
N CYS A 121 -4.40 -3.05 -22.06
CA CYS A 121 -3.05 -2.92 -22.65
C CYS A 121 -3.03 -2.19 -24.01
N PRO A 122 -1.95 -1.54 -24.41
CA PRO A 122 -1.82 -1.07 -25.78
C PRO A 122 -1.70 -2.28 -26.73
N GLY A 123 -2.56 -2.37 -27.75
CA GLY A 123 -2.46 -3.38 -28.81
C GLY A 123 -3.17 -4.72 -28.59
N TYR A 124 -3.81 -4.99 -27.43
CA TYR A 124 -4.60 -6.24 -27.26
C TYR A 124 -5.84 -6.29 -28.15
N GLU A 125 -6.36 -5.15 -28.60
CA GLU A 125 -7.46 -5.11 -29.57
C GLU A 125 -7.05 -5.69 -30.93
N VAL A 126 -5.80 -5.51 -31.34
CA VAL A 126 -5.29 -6.07 -32.61
C VAL A 126 -5.17 -7.59 -32.53
N LEU A 127 -4.77 -8.12 -31.35
CA LEU A 127 -4.59 -9.55 -31.10
C LEU A 127 -5.91 -10.32 -30.93
N LEU A 128 -6.96 -9.66 -30.42
CA LEU A 128 -8.30 -10.25 -30.34
C LEU A 128 -8.96 -10.29 -31.74
N LEU A 129 -8.83 -9.24 -32.54
CA LEU A 129 -9.35 -9.24 -33.91
C LEU A 129 -8.67 -10.31 -34.77
N SER A 130 -7.35 -10.49 -34.69
CA SER A 130 -6.66 -11.53 -35.45
C SER A 130 -7.09 -12.95 -35.05
N LYS A 131 -7.33 -13.21 -33.75
CA LYS A 131 -7.80 -14.52 -33.28
C LYS A 131 -9.24 -14.83 -33.67
N ILE A 132 -10.09 -13.83 -33.86
CA ILE A 132 -11.46 -14.03 -34.34
C ILE A 132 -11.43 -14.46 -35.81
N ILE A 133 -10.57 -13.84 -36.62
CA ILE A 133 -10.44 -14.19 -38.05
C ILE A 133 -9.92 -15.63 -38.23
N GLU A 134 -8.99 -16.10 -37.41
CA GLU A 134 -8.48 -17.48 -37.47
C GLU A 134 -9.50 -18.55 -37.01
N HIS A 135 -10.62 -18.18 -36.39
CA HIS A 135 -11.63 -19.13 -35.91
C HIS A 135 -12.83 -19.28 -36.87
N ASP A 136 -12.89 -18.49 -37.95
CA ASP A 136 -13.96 -18.50 -38.96
C ASP A 136 -13.53 -19.16 -40.30
N ASP A 137 -12.32 -19.73 -40.40
CA ASP A 137 -11.83 -20.59 -41.51
C ASP A 137 -11.70 -22.06 -41.07
#